data_AF-A0A932KCM6-F1
#
_entry.id   AF-A0A932KCM6-F1
#
_cell.length_a   1.000
_cell.length_b   1.000
_cell.length_c   1.000
_cell.angle_alpha   90.00
_cell.angle_beta   90.00
_cell.angle_gamma   90.00
#
_symmetry.space_group_name_H-M   'P 1'
#
loop_
_entity.id
_entity.type
_entity.pdbx_description
1 polymer ?
#
loop_
_entity_poly.entity_id
_entity_poly.type
_entity_poly.pdbx_seq_one_letter_code
_entity_poly.pdbx_strand_id
1 'polypeptide(L)'
;MAYVDNGTVADPNDALQVGVLLWNSTLPEVPVAMRQARSAIVAHIETTLQMDRQEADAFYDEMIKRKAYLFPDEIQPEGAMTMFMRKEVEYLITPFEESQLHLSDEIIPPHGDDDTFLHALEQLDARIDFGEDYGEWEADFFAVKDLCCERYHHWLRAKGVPETLSQQFSFCLEPYLTFIYQYDAGSILDVLPDALEEFFMDWLIRKVMVKPPEYT
;
A
#
# COMPACT_ATOMS: atom_id res chain seq x y z
N MET A 1 -12.57 4.54 14.40
CA MET A 1 -11.91 5.75 14.96
C MET A 1 -12.99 6.81 15.17
N ALA A 2 -13.82 6.64 16.20
CA ALA A 2 -15.04 7.47 16.36
C ALA A 2 -14.79 8.99 16.48
N TYR A 3 -13.59 9.43 16.88
CA TYR A 3 -13.28 10.85 17.13
C TYR A 3 -12.90 11.64 15.86
N VAL A 4 -12.35 10.98 14.85
CA VAL A 4 -12.05 11.60 13.54
C VAL A 4 -13.34 11.58 12.69
N ASP A 5 -14.06 10.46 12.70
CA ASP A 5 -15.30 10.27 11.94
C ASP A 5 -16.45 11.18 12.44
N ASN A 6 -16.45 11.53 13.74
CA ASN A 6 -17.41 12.48 14.31
C ASN A 6 -16.96 13.95 14.21
N GLY A 7 -15.83 14.25 13.59
CA GLY A 7 -15.32 15.61 13.39
C GLY A 7 -14.80 16.30 14.66
N THR A 8 -14.53 15.56 15.73
CA THR A 8 -13.99 16.11 16.99
C THR A 8 -12.53 16.54 16.84
N VAL A 9 -11.77 15.85 15.98
CA VAL A 9 -10.39 16.21 15.62
C VAL A 9 -10.37 16.72 14.18
N ALA A 10 -10.06 18.01 14.01
CA ALA A 10 -10.09 18.67 12.70
C ALA A 10 -8.88 18.31 11.81
N ASP A 11 -7.72 18.03 12.43
CA ASP A 11 -6.50 17.59 11.73
C ASP A 11 -6.10 16.18 12.19
N PRO A 12 -6.10 15.17 11.30
CA PRO A 12 -5.61 13.82 11.61
C PRO A 12 -4.21 13.77 12.23
N ASN A 13 -3.35 14.78 11.98
CA ASN A 13 -2.04 14.90 12.61
C ASN A 13 -2.14 15.07 14.13
N ASP A 14 -3.18 15.72 14.63
CA ASP A 14 -3.36 15.95 16.06
C ASP A 14 -3.70 14.63 16.79
N ALA A 15 -4.54 13.80 16.17
CA ALA A 15 -4.81 12.44 16.67
C ALA A 15 -3.55 11.56 16.64
N LEU A 16 -2.72 11.69 15.59
CA LEU A 16 -1.45 10.98 15.49
C LEU A 16 -0.47 11.41 16.59
N GLN A 17 -0.38 12.71 16.90
CA GLN A 17 0.47 13.22 17.99
C GLN A 17 0.06 12.61 19.34
N VAL A 18 -1.23 12.59 19.65
CA VAL A 18 -1.76 11.93 20.87
C VAL A 18 -1.37 10.44 20.88
N GLY A 19 -1.52 9.75 19.75
CA GLY A 19 -1.13 8.34 19.61
C GLY A 19 0.36 8.10 19.86
N VAL A 20 1.24 8.93 19.30
CA VAL A 20 2.70 8.84 19.49
C VAL A 20 3.09 9.09 20.95
N LEU A 21 2.45 10.07 21.61
CA LEU A 21 2.70 10.34 23.04
C LEU A 21 2.30 9.16 23.92
N LEU A 22 1.13 8.57 23.68
CA LEU A 22 0.67 7.39 24.38
C LEU A 22 1.62 6.21 24.16
N TRP A 23 2.00 5.96 22.90
CA TRP A 23 2.93 4.89 22.53
C TRP A 23 4.26 5.02 23.27
N ASN A 24 4.91 6.18 23.16
CA ASN A 24 6.22 6.44 23.74
C ASN A 24 6.22 6.34 25.28
N SER A 25 5.10 6.65 25.93
CA SER A 25 4.97 6.52 27.39
C SER A 25 5.03 5.06 27.88
N THR A 26 4.79 4.09 27.00
CA THR A 26 4.78 2.65 27.31
C THR A 26 6.07 1.92 26.94
N LEU A 27 7.05 2.60 26.35
CA LEU A 27 8.29 1.94 25.92
C LEU A 27 9.20 1.60 27.12
N PRO A 28 9.72 0.36 27.21
CA PRO A 28 10.48 -0.10 28.37
C PRO A 28 11.83 0.64 28.51
N GLU A 29 12.45 1.05 27.40
CA GLU A 29 13.81 1.58 27.37
C GLU A 29 13.92 3.11 27.49
N VAL A 30 12.81 3.84 27.56
CA VAL A 30 12.87 5.31 27.71
C VAL A 30 13.34 5.63 29.14
N PRO A 31 14.46 6.35 29.33
CA PRO A 31 14.91 6.77 30.66
C PRO A 31 13.79 7.50 31.40
N VAL A 32 13.61 7.24 32.69
CA VAL A 32 12.50 7.83 33.48
C VAL A 32 12.46 9.36 33.38
N ALA A 33 13.62 10.02 33.24
CA ALA A 33 13.73 11.46 33.06
C ALA A 33 13.22 11.98 31.70
N MET A 34 13.15 11.13 30.68
CA MET A 34 12.63 11.43 29.35
C MET A 34 11.18 10.97 29.17
N ARG A 35 10.64 10.19 30.12
CA ARG A 35 9.23 9.81 30.11
C ARG A 35 8.40 11.04 30.48
N GLN A 36 7.58 11.48 29.53
CA GLN A 36 6.64 12.55 29.79
C GLN A 36 5.65 12.11 30.87
N ALA A 37 5.40 12.99 31.84
CA ALA A 37 4.50 12.68 32.94
C ALA A 37 3.08 12.45 32.42
N ARG A 38 2.36 11.46 32.98
CA ARG A 38 0.94 11.18 32.68
C ARG A 38 0.10 12.45 32.69
N SER A 39 0.32 13.34 33.67
CA SER A 39 -0.41 14.60 33.79
C SER A 39 -0.28 15.50 32.56
N ALA A 40 0.91 15.55 31.94
CA ALA A 40 1.17 16.33 30.74
C ALA A 40 0.57 15.69 29.48
N ILE A 41 0.60 14.36 29.37
CA ILE A 41 -0.05 13.64 28.27
C ILE A 41 -1.57 13.82 28.35
N VAL A 42 -2.16 13.69 29.54
CA VAL A 42 -3.60 13.90 29.75
C VAL A 42 -3.99 15.35 29.44
N ALA A 43 -3.20 16.35 29.86
CA ALA A 43 -3.48 17.75 29.51
C ALA A 43 -3.45 18.01 28.00
N HIS A 44 -2.57 17.30 27.28
CA HIS A 44 -2.53 17.35 25.82
C HIS A 44 -3.78 16.68 25.21
N ILE A 45 -4.20 15.53 25.73
CA ILE A 45 -5.45 14.85 25.32
C ILE A 45 -6.67 15.75 25.53
N GLU A 46 -6.79 16.41 26.69
CA GLU A 46 -7.89 17.37 26.98
C GLU A 46 -7.98 18.45 25.90
N THR A 47 -6.83 19.04 25.57
CA THR A 47 -6.77 20.15 24.60
C THR A 47 -7.08 19.67 23.19
N THR A 48 -6.47 18.56 22.78
CA THR A 48 -6.50 18.05 21.41
C THR A 48 -7.83 17.37 21.07
N LEU A 49 -8.37 16.56 21.99
CA LEU A 49 -9.63 15.85 21.78
C LEU A 49 -10.84 16.60 22.36
N GLN A 50 -10.63 17.81 22.90
CA GLN A 50 -11.67 18.65 23.51
C GLN A 50 -12.47 17.91 24.60
N MET A 51 -11.77 17.12 25.40
CA MET A 51 -12.33 16.31 26.49
C MET A 51 -12.17 17.03 27.83
N ASP A 52 -13.06 16.75 28.77
CA ASP A 52 -12.80 17.17 30.15
C ASP A 52 -11.67 16.34 30.79
N ARG A 53 -11.19 16.80 31.95
CA ARG A 53 -10.07 16.14 32.65
C ARG A 53 -10.34 14.68 32.98
N GLN A 54 -11.56 14.36 33.39
CA GLN A 54 -11.94 13.01 33.80
C GLN A 54 -12.05 12.10 32.59
N GLU A 55 -12.62 12.58 31.49
CA GLU A 55 -12.70 11.91 30.21
C GLU A 55 -11.31 11.64 29.62
N ALA A 56 -10.42 12.63 29.65
CA ALA A 56 -9.06 12.49 29.16
C ALA A 56 -8.23 11.50 29.99
N ASP A 57 -8.39 11.49 31.32
CA ASP A 57 -7.76 10.50 32.19
C ASP A 57 -8.29 9.07 31.88
N ALA A 58 -9.60 8.92 31.66
CA ALA A 58 -10.19 7.63 31.28
C ALA A 58 -9.74 7.16 29.89
N PHE A 59 -9.67 8.07 28.92
CA PHE A 59 -9.18 7.81 27.57
C PHE A 59 -7.71 7.35 27.59
N TYR A 60 -6.86 8.02 28.37
CA TYR A 60 -5.47 7.61 28.56
C TYR A 60 -5.41 6.15 29.06
N ASP A 61 -6.11 5.83 30.14
CA ASP A 61 -6.06 4.50 30.74
C ASP A 61 -6.58 3.41 29.78
N GLU A 62 -7.61 3.73 29.00
CA GLU A 62 -8.15 2.83 27.96
C GLU A 62 -7.14 2.60 26.84
N MET A 63 -6.44 3.64 26.38
CA MET A 63 -5.41 3.51 25.34
C MET A 63 -4.19 2.72 25.80
N ILE A 64 -3.77 2.88 27.06
CA ILE A 64 -2.70 2.04 27.61
C ILE A 64 -3.13 0.56 27.64
N LYS A 65 -4.35 0.27 28.09
CA LYS A 65 -4.88 -1.11 28.09
C LYS A 65 -4.98 -1.67 26.68
N ARG A 66 -5.49 -0.89 25.73
CA ARG A 66 -5.64 -1.29 24.33
C ARG A 66 -4.27 -1.58 23.70
N LYS A 67 -3.27 -0.74 23.93
CA LYS A 67 -1.89 -0.99 23.46
C LYS A 67 -1.33 -2.29 24.03
N ALA A 68 -1.47 -2.52 25.35
CA ALA A 68 -0.99 -3.73 25.99
C ALA A 68 -1.69 -5.00 25.47
N TYR A 69 -2.98 -4.89 25.14
CA TYR A 69 -3.74 -5.98 24.53
C TYR A 69 -3.30 -6.24 23.08
N LEU A 70 -3.14 -5.19 22.28
CA LEU A 70 -2.78 -5.27 20.86
C LEU A 70 -1.33 -5.71 20.65
N PHE A 71 -0.41 -5.29 21.49
CA PHE A 71 1.02 -5.61 21.39
C PHE A 71 1.50 -6.28 22.67
N PRO A 72 1.07 -7.53 22.94
CA PRO A 72 1.48 -8.25 24.14
C PRO A 72 2.94 -8.68 23.99
N ASP A 73 3.71 -8.57 25.08
CA ASP A 73 5.14 -8.90 25.10
C ASP A 73 5.40 -10.37 24.72
N GLU A 74 4.43 -11.26 24.98
CA GLU A 74 4.53 -12.71 24.72
C GLU A 74 4.64 -13.09 23.24
N ILE A 75 4.22 -12.21 22.31
CA ILE A 75 4.33 -12.44 20.86
C ILE A 75 5.39 -11.55 20.21
N GLN A 76 6.01 -10.64 20.96
CA GLN A 76 7.03 -9.76 20.39
C GLN A 76 8.38 -10.49 20.31
N PRO A 77 9.07 -10.46 19.16
CA PRO A 77 10.44 -10.93 19.04
C PRO A 77 11.41 -10.03 19.83
N GLU A 78 12.42 -10.64 20.43
CA GLU A 78 13.45 -9.94 21.20
C GLU A 78 14.35 -9.10 20.27
N GLY A 79 14.44 -7.78 20.52
CA GLY A 79 15.34 -6.87 19.79
C GLY A 79 14.97 -6.60 18.33
N ALA A 80 13.74 -6.86 17.89
CA ALA A 80 13.36 -6.71 16.50
C ALA A 80 12.95 -5.29 16.11
N MET A 81 13.22 -4.93 14.85
CA MET A 81 12.69 -3.74 14.17
C MET A 81 11.21 -3.88 13.76
N THR A 82 10.61 -5.04 14.01
CA THR A 82 9.25 -5.40 13.58
C THR A 82 8.43 -5.85 14.79
N MET A 83 7.23 -5.32 14.95
CA MET A 83 6.29 -5.69 16.02
C MET A 83 5.07 -6.42 15.46
N PHE A 84 4.58 -7.43 16.18
CA PHE A 84 3.37 -8.14 15.82
C PHE A 84 2.17 -7.62 16.62
N MET A 85 1.08 -7.32 15.94
CA MET A 85 -0.16 -6.86 16.56
C MET A 85 -1.20 -7.99 16.59
N ARG A 86 -1.90 -8.17 17.72
CA ARG A 86 -3.08 -9.04 17.76
C ARG A 86 -4.13 -8.53 16.76
N LYS A 87 -4.66 -9.44 15.97
CA LYS A 87 -5.70 -9.17 15.00
C LYS A 87 -7.04 -8.98 15.72
N GLU A 88 -7.54 -7.74 15.81
CA GLU A 88 -8.87 -7.44 16.37
C GLU A 88 -9.99 -7.49 15.32
N VAL A 89 -9.66 -7.16 14.07
CA VAL A 89 -10.61 -7.17 12.97
C VAL A 89 -10.15 -8.22 11.98
N GLU A 90 -11.01 -9.21 11.76
CA GLU A 90 -10.88 -10.07 10.60
C GLU A 90 -11.35 -9.26 9.39
N TYR A 91 -10.42 -8.57 8.73
CA TYR A 91 -10.69 -8.08 7.39
C TYR A 91 -10.94 -9.31 6.52
N LEU A 92 -12.21 -9.61 6.30
CA LEU A 92 -12.63 -10.51 5.24
C LEU A 92 -12.39 -9.76 3.93
N ILE A 93 -11.13 -9.76 3.48
CA ILE A 93 -10.88 -9.66 2.05
C ILE A 93 -11.61 -10.86 1.48
N THR A 94 -12.78 -10.60 0.88
CA THR A 94 -13.59 -11.66 0.27
C THR A 94 -12.67 -12.33 -0.75
N PRO A 95 -12.39 -13.64 -0.61
CA PRO A 95 -11.53 -14.33 -1.56
C PRO A 95 -12.07 -14.11 -2.96
N PHE A 96 -11.18 -13.88 -3.91
CA PHE A 96 -11.58 -13.79 -5.30
C PHE A 96 -12.27 -15.11 -5.71
N GLU A 97 -13.44 -15.00 -6.34
CA GLU A 97 -14.19 -16.18 -6.79
C GLU A 97 -13.54 -16.74 -8.06
N GLU A 98 -12.54 -17.61 -7.89
CA GLU A 98 -11.76 -18.21 -8.99
C GLU A 98 -12.64 -18.91 -10.04
N SER A 99 -13.83 -19.39 -9.67
CA SER A 99 -14.79 -19.97 -10.63
C SER A 99 -15.30 -18.98 -11.67
N GLN A 100 -15.12 -17.67 -11.47
CA GLN A 100 -15.44 -16.65 -12.47
C GLN A 100 -14.42 -16.61 -13.62
N LEU A 101 -13.24 -17.23 -13.44
CA LEU A 101 -12.20 -17.34 -14.46
C LEU A 101 -12.24 -18.72 -15.11
N HIS A 102 -12.62 -18.76 -16.37
CA HIS A 102 -12.50 -19.94 -17.22
C HIS A 102 -11.52 -19.64 -18.35
N LEU A 103 -10.23 -19.69 -18.03
CA LEU A 103 -9.17 -19.40 -18.99
C LEU A 103 -9.04 -20.52 -20.01
N SER A 104 -8.99 -20.14 -21.28
CA SER A 104 -8.67 -21.07 -22.37
C SER A 104 -7.19 -21.49 -22.32
N ASP A 105 -6.92 -22.79 -22.41
CA ASP A 105 -5.56 -23.33 -22.57
C ASP A 105 -5.02 -23.13 -24.00
N GLU A 106 -5.85 -22.70 -24.94
CA GLU A 106 -5.43 -22.49 -26.32
C GLU A 106 -4.36 -21.40 -26.42
N ILE A 107 -3.34 -21.66 -27.24
CA ILE A 107 -2.31 -20.67 -27.55
C ILE A 107 -2.97 -19.60 -28.41
N ILE A 108 -2.96 -18.36 -27.92
CA ILE A 108 -3.45 -17.22 -28.69
C ILE A 108 -2.35 -16.83 -29.69
N PRO A 109 -2.62 -16.85 -31.00
CA PRO A 109 -1.64 -16.42 -31.98
C PRO A 109 -1.36 -14.92 -31.87
N PRO A 110 -0.15 -14.46 -32.24
CA PRO A 110 0.15 -13.03 -32.30
C PRO A 110 -0.85 -12.29 -33.19
N HIS A 111 -1.29 -11.14 -32.73
CA HIS A 111 -2.07 -10.17 -33.47
C HIS A 111 -1.13 -9.22 -34.22
N GLY A 112 -1.59 -8.60 -35.31
CA GLY A 112 -0.77 -7.66 -36.09
C GLY A 112 -0.26 -6.46 -35.29
N ASP A 113 -0.99 -6.05 -34.24
CA ASP A 113 -0.57 -4.94 -33.38
C ASP A 113 0.48 -5.35 -32.32
N ASP A 114 0.70 -6.66 -32.12
CA ASP A 114 1.74 -7.14 -31.20
C ASP A 114 3.14 -6.75 -31.70
N ASP A 115 3.36 -6.78 -33.01
CA ASP A 115 4.64 -6.34 -33.61
C ASP A 115 4.89 -4.84 -33.36
N THR A 116 3.82 -4.03 -33.39
CA THR A 116 3.90 -2.59 -33.12
C THR A 116 4.27 -2.33 -31.67
N PHE A 117 3.63 -3.06 -30.74
CA PHE A 117 3.95 -2.99 -29.32
C PHE A 117 5.38 -3.43 -29.02
N LEU A 118 5.82 -4.58 -29.56
CA LEU A 118 7.19 -5.08 -29.35
C LEU A 118 8.23 -4.09 -29.86
N HIS A 119 8.01 -3.50 -31.02
CA HIS A 119 8.92 -2.50 -31.55
C HIS A 119 9.00 -1.23 -30.68
N ALA A 120 7.86 -0.78 -30.13
CA ALA A 120 7.83 0.35 -29.22
C ALA A 120 8.58 0.05 -27.91
N LEU A 121 8.44 -1.17 -27.38
CA LEU A 121 9.15 -1.63 -26.19
C LEU A 121 10.68 -1.67 -26.42
N GLU A 122 11.11 -2.24 -27.54
CA GLU A 122 12.53 -2.29 -27.93
C GLU A 122 13.14 -0.88 -28.06
N GLN A 123 12.38 0.07 -28.61
CA GLN A 123 12.83 1.47 -28.69
C GLN A 123 12.96 2.10 -27.31
N LEU A 124 11.98 1.90 -26.44
CA LEU A 124 12.01 2.41 -25.07
C LEU A 124 13.24 1.92 -24.32
N ASP A 125 13.50 0.61 -24.38
CA ASP A 125 14.66 -0.02 -23.74
C ASP A 125 15.97 0.51 -24.33
N ALA A 126 16.08 0.63 -25.66
CA ALA A 126 17.28 1.16 -26.31
C ALA A 126 17.63 2.59 -25.85
N ARG A 127 16.63 3.46 -25.66
CA ARG A 127 16.87 4.85 -25.21
C ARG A 127 17.46 4.93 -23.80
N ILE A 128 17.21 3.94 -22.94
CA ILE A 128 17.81 3.84 -21.60
C ILE A 128 19.32 3.64 -21.72
N ASP A 129 19.75 2.76 -22.63
CA ASP A 129 21.18 2.46 -22.86
C ASP A 129 21.95 3.64 -23.46
N PHE A 130 21.29 4.46 -24.28
CA PHE A 130 21.92 5.60 -24.95
C PHE A 130 21.91 6.90 -24.13
N GLY A 131 21.26 6.92 -22.97
CA GLY A 131 21.22 8.08 -22.06
C GLY A 131 20.54 9.30 -22.70
N GLU A 132 19.46 9.07 -23.44
CA GLU A 132 18.70 10.11 -24.14
C GLU A 132 17.94 11.06 -23.19
N ASP A 133 17.33 12.11 -23.75
CA ASP A 133 16.56 13.09 -22.98
C ASP A 133 15.39 12.43 -22.25
N TYR A 134 15.32 12.65 -20.93
CA TYR A 134 14.30 12.05 -20.07
C TYR A 134 12.87 12.39 -20.50
N GLY A 135 12.62 13.58 -21.06
CA GLY A 135 11.30 13.98 -21.50
C GLY A 135 10.80 13.23 -22.73
N GLU A 136 11.69 12.92 -23.67
CA GLU A 136 11.35 12.08 -24.83
C GLU A 136 11.12 10.62 -24.42
N TRP A 137 11.99 10.10 -23.55
CA TRP A 137 11.83 8.76 -23.00
C TRP A 137 10.52 8.61 -22.21
N GLU A 138 10.14 9.60 -21.39
CA GLU A 138 8.93 9.56 -20.57
C GLU A 138 7.66 9.56 -21.43
N ALA A 139 7.64 10.32 -22.53
CA ALA A 139 6.53 10.30 -23.49
C ALA A 139 6.38 8.91 -24.15
N ASP A 140 7.50 8.31 -24.57
CA ASP A 140 7.50 6.96 -25.13
C ASP A 140 7.09 5.91 -24.10
N PHE A 141 7.53 6.06 -22.84
CA PHE A 141 7.13 5.20 -21.72
C PHE A 141 5.62 5.21 -21.53
N PHE A 142 4.98 6.40 -21.50
CA PHE A 142 3.53 6.47 -21.35
C PHE A 142 2.79 5.82 -22.52
N ALA A 143 3.28 5.99 -23.75
CA ALA A 143 2.71 5.32 -24.92
C ALA A 143 2.85 3.79 -24.85
N VAL A 144 4.03 3.29 -24.48
CA VAL A 144 4.29 1.84 -24.31
C VAL A 144 3.44 1.25 -23.18
N LYS A 145 3.28 1.98 -22.08
CA LYS A 145 2.43 1.58 -20.96
C LYS A 145 0.98 1.41 -21.39
N ASP A 146 0.43 2.38 -22.12
CA ASP A 146 -0.94 2.33 -22.63
C ASP A 146 -1.13 1.15 -23.60
N LEU A 147 -0.18 0.95 -24.53
CA LEU A 147 -0.17 -0.19 -25.44
C LEU A 147 -0.10 -1.52 -24.68
N CYS A 148 0.73 -1.64 -23.66
CA CYS A 148 0.85 -2.86 -22.87
C CYS A 148 -0.47 -3.23 -22.18
N CYS A 149 -1.14 -2.24 -21.57
CA CYS A 149 -2.48 -2.42 -20.99
C CYS A 149 -3.49 -2.87 -22.04
N GLU A 150 -3.50 -2.28 -23.24
CA GLU A 150 -4.39 -2.67 -24.34
C GLU A 150 -4.10 -4.10 -24.83
N ARG A 151 -2.84 -4.45 -25.06
CA ARG A 151 -2.45 -5.78 -25.54
C ARG A 151 -2.77 -6.86 -24.51
N TYR A 152 -2.55 -6.59 -23.23
CA TYR A 152 -2.92 -7.52 -22.17
C TYR A 152 -4.42 -7.66 -22.01
N HIS A 153 -5.19 -6.57 -22.14
CA HIS A 153 -6.65 -6.63 -22.18
C HIS A 153 -7.15 -7.50 -23.35
N HIS A 154 -6.59 -7.32 -24.55
CA HIS A 154 -6.89 -8.17 -25.71
C HIS A 154 -6.58 -9.65 -25.43
N TRP A 155 -5.41 -9.94 -24.84
CA TRP A 155 -5.03 -11.30 -24.44
C TRP A 155 -6.00 -11.91 -23.42
N LEU A 156 -6.39 -11.16 -22.38
CA LEU A 156 -7.35 -11.60 -21.36
C LEU A 156 -8.72 -11.95 -22.00
N ARG A 157 -9.20 -11.13 -22.93
CA ARG A 157 -10.45 -11.39 -23.65
C ARG A 157 -10.37 -12.63 -24.52
N ALA A 158 -9.27 -12.81 -25.25
CA ALA A 158 -9.03 -14.00 -26.05
C ALA A 158 -8.88 -15.27 -25.19
N LYS A 159 -8.42 -15.12 -23.93
CA LYS A 159 -8.42 -16.20 -22.93
C LYS A 159 -9.79 -16.48 -22.32
N GLY A 160 -10.82 -15.69 -22.61
CA GLY A 160 -12.17 -15.89 -22.08
C GLY A 160 -12.44 -15.22 -20.74
N VAL A 161 -11.58 -14.29 -20.30
CA VAL A 161 -11.82 -13.50 -19.09
C VAL A 161 -13.05 -12.60 -19.31
N PRO A 162 -14.01 -12.54 -18.36
CA PRO A 162 -15.14 -11.63 -18.44
C PRO A 162 -14.70 -10.18 -18.63
N GLU A 163 -15.43 -9.43 -19.48
CA GLU A 163 -15.09 -8.03 -19.82
C GLU A 163 -14.82 -7.18 -18.57
N THR A 164 -15.69 -7.28 -17.57
CA THR A 164 -15.61 -6.54 -16.30
C THR A 164 -14.32 -6.78 -15.54
N LEU A 165 -13.78 -8.00 -15.59
CA LEU A 165 -12.53 -8.38 -14.94
C LEU A 165 -11.33 -8.05 -15.83
N SER A 166 -11.46 -8.27 -17.13
CA SER A 166 -10.38 -8.03 -18.09
C SER A 166 -9.92 -6.57 -18.11
N GLN A 167 -10.84 -5.62 -17.90
CA GLN A 167 -10.52 -4.20 -17.79
C GLN A 167 -9.86 -3.85 -16.45
N GLN A 168 -10.28 -4.51 -15.35
CA GLN A 168 -9.69 -4.29 -14.04
C GLN A 168 -8.27 -4.85 -13.96
N PHE A 169 -8.06 -6.06 -14.49
CA PHE A 169 -6.76 -6.71 -14.50
C PHE A 169 -5.75 -6.02 -15.42
N SER A 170 -6.20 -5.44 -16.55
CA SER A 170 -5.30 -4.66 -17.40
C SER A 170 -4.72 -3.44 -16.68
N PHE A 171 -5.49 -2.82 -15.80
CA PHE A 171 -5.01 -1.69 -15.00
C PHE A 171 -3.89 -2.09 -14.02
N CYS A 172 -3.76 -3.37 -13.65
CA CYS A 172 -2.69 -3.83 -12.76
C CYS A 172 -1.30 -3.76 -13.40
N LEU A 173 -1.19 -3.66 -14.73
CA LEU A 173 0.09 -3.56 -15.41
C LEU A 173 0.74 -2.18 -15.29
N GLU A 174 -0.05 -1.12 -15.28
CA GLU A 174 0.45 0.25 -15.11
C GLU A 174 1.33 0.41 -13.86
N PRO A 175 0.88 0.06 -12.64
CA PRO A 175 1.73 0.18 -11.45
C PRO A 175 3.01 -0.65 -11.55
N TYR A 176 2.95 -1.83 -12.17
CA TYR A 176 4.10 -2.70 -12.35
C TYR A 176 5.14 -2.12 -13.31
N LEU A 177 4.70 -1.62 -14.47
CA LEU A 177 5.57 -0.97 -15.45
C LEU A 177 6.18 0.31 -14.88
N THR A 178 5.42 1.10 -14.13
CA THR A 178 5.94 2.27 -13.42
C THR A 178 7.03 1.89 -12.42
N PHE A 179 6.85 0.81 -11.66
CA PHE A 179 7.88 0.33 -10.73
C PHE A 179 9.16 -0.07 -11.48
N ILE A 180 9.04 -0.89 -12.53
CA ILE A 180 10.20 -1.35 -13.31
C ILE A 180 10.96 -0.18 -13.91
N TYR A 181 10.27 0.64 -14.70
CA TYR A 181 10.93 1.63 -15.57
C TYR A 181 11.33 2.91 -14.84
N GLN A 182 10.60 3.31 -13.78
CA GLN A 182 10.85 4.58 -13.10
C GLN A 182 11.50 4.44 -11.72
N TYR A 183 11.55 3.23 -11.14
CA TYR A 183 12.00 3.05 -9.77
C TYR A 183 13.10 2.01 -9.57
N ASP A 184 13.04 0.87 -10.28
CA ASP A 184 13.94 -0.26 -9.98
C ASP A 184 14.76 -0.75 -11.19
N ALA A 185 14.27 -1.77 -11.91
CA ALA A 185 15.06 -2.54 -12.88
C ALA A 185 15.49 -1.77 -14.15
N GLY A 186 14.86 -0.63 -14.43
CA GLY A 186 15.12 0.16 -15.62
C GLY A 186 14.47 -0.43 -16.88
N SER A 187 14.55 -1.74 -17.09
CA SER A 187 13.88 -2.46 -18.18
C SER A 187 13.14 -3.70 -17.68
N ILE A 188 12.07 -4.08 -18.38
CA ILE A 188 11.35 -5.33 -18.12
C ILE A 188 12.20 -6.58 -18.38
N LEU A 189 13.25 -6.47 -19.20
CA LEU A 189 14.17 -7.56 -19.50
C LEU A 189 15.16 -7.85 -18.35
N ASP A 190 15.37 -6.87 -17.46
CA ASP A 190 16.36 -6.94 -16.38
C ASP A 190 15.74 -7.20 -15.00
N VAL A 191 14.43 -7.51 -14.95
CA VAL A 191 13.70 -7.75 -13.70
C VAL A 191 14.23 -9.01 -13.01
N LEU A 192 14.87 -8.81 -11.86
CA LEU A 192 15.31 -9.88 -10.98
C LEU A 192 14.14 -10.39 -10.10
N PRO A 193 14.19 -11.63 -9.59
CA PRO A 193 13.17 -12.14 -8.67
C PRO A 193 12.94 -11.25 -7.44
N ASP A 194 14.00 -10.67 -6.89
CA ASP A 194 13.95 -9.78 -5.72
C ASP A 194 13.13 -8.51 -6.00
N ALA A 195 13.17 -8.00 -7.24
CA ALA A 195 12.36 -6.86 -7.68
C ALA A 195 10.85 -7.17 -7.65
N LEU A 196 10.47 -8.43 -7.96
CA LEU A 196 9.08 -8.86 -7.87
C LEU A 196 8.59 -8.89 -6.42
N GLU A 197 9.43 -9.37 -5.50
CA GLU A 197 9.12 -9.36 -4.08
C GLU A 197 8.97 -7.93 -3.56
N GLU A 198 9.89 -7.03 -3.90
CA GLU A 198 9.80 -5.61 -3.54
C GLU A 198 8.53 -4.95 -4.10
N PHE A 199 8.21 -5.22 -5.36
CA PHE A 199 6.99 -4.71 -5.98
C PHE A 199 5.74 -5.09 -5.18
N PHE A 200 5.55 -6.39 -4.88
CA PHE A 200 4.34 -6.86 -4.21
C PHE A 200 4.31 -6.54 -2.71
N MET A 201 5.44 -6.66 -2.02
CA MET A 201 5.50 -6.60 -0.55
C MET A 201 5.71 -5.19 -0.02
N ASP A 202 6.24 -4.26 -0.83
CA ASP A 202 6.50 -2.90 -0.39
C ASP A 202 5.86 -1.85 -1.30
N TRP A 203 6.19 -1.85 -2.58
CA TRP A 203 5.82 -0.75 -3.47
C TRP A 203 4.30 -0.70 -3.72
N LEU A 204 3.70 -1.83 -4.10
CA LEU A 204 2.28 -1.91 -4.45
C LEU A 204 1.39 -1.64 -3.23
N ILE A 205 1.73 -2.19 -2.06
CA ILE A 205 0.98 -1.99 -0.81
C ILE A 205 0.93 -0.50 -0.42
N ARG A 206 2.03 0.24 -0.64
CA ARG A 206 2.06 1.69 -0.38
C ARG A 206 1.20 2.50 -1.35
N LYS A 207 0.92 1.99 -2.54
CA LYS A 207 0.20 2.70 -3.61
C LYS A 207 -1.27 2.30 -3.72
N VAL A 208 -1.62 1.09 -3.33
CA VAL A 208 -2.99 0.62 -3.30
C VAL A 208 -3.64 1.04 -1.99
N MET A 209 -4.36 2.17 -2.03
CA MET A 209 -5.34 2.47 -1.00
C MET A 209 -6.53 1.51 -1.15
N VAL A 210 -6.49 0.39 -0.42
CA VAL A 210 -7.72 -0.35 -0.12
C VAL A 210 -8.54 0.60 0.74
N LYS A 211 -9.60 1.22 0.18
CA LYS A 211 -10.64 1.87 0.98
C LYS A 211 -11.63 0.76 1.34
N PRO A 212 -11.57 0.21 2.56
CA PRO A 212 -12.52 -0.81 2.96
C PRO A 212 -13.92 -0.18 2.92
N PRO A 213 -14.94 -0.86 2.38
CA PRO A 213 -16.31 -0.34 2.27
C PRO A 213 -16.93 0.03 3.63
N GLU A 214 -16.30 -0.37 4.73
CA GLU A 214 -16.64 0.03 6.10
C GLU A 214 -16.31 1.50 6.41
N TYR A 215 -15.60 2.21 5.52
CA TYR A 215 -15.27 3.63 5.62
C TYR A 215 -16.05 4.51 4.62
N THR A 216 -17.17 4.01 4.07
CA THR A 216 -18.17 4.78 3.30
C THR A 216 -19.51 4.84 4.03
#